data_AF-A0A117V596-F1
#
_entry.id   AF-A0A117V596-F1
#
_cell.length_a   1.000
_cell.length_b   1.000
_cell.length_c   1.000
_cell.angle_alpha   90.00
_cell.angle_beta   90.00
_cell.angle_gamma   90.00
#
_symmetry.space_group_name_H-M   'P 1'
#
loop_
_entity.id
_entity.type
_entity.pdbx_description
1 polymer ?
#
loop_
_entity_poly.entity_id
_entity_poly.type
_entity_poly.pdbx_seq_one_letter_code
_entity_poly.pdbx_strand_id
1 'polypeptide(L)'
;MGGLSLPHLIVLALVVLILFGRGRISDMMGDFGKGIKSFKEGMADENNRPVTPPPSQLPTSQLPTSQAPQAPAPTVQPPAAQPVSGEHQGPTGAA
;
A
#
# COMPACT_ATOMS: atom_id res chain seq x y z
N MET A 1 -32.46 -42.96 4.95
CA MET A 1 -31.72 -42.61 3.71
C MET A 1 -30.74 -41.50 4.07
N GLY A 2 -29.45 -41.85 4.09
CA GLY A 2 -28.39 -41.15 4.82
C GLY A 2 -28.21 -39.69 4.44
N GLY A 3 -28.55 -38.80 5.37
CA GLY A 3 -28.06 -37.42 5.34
C GLY A 3 -26.55 -37.41 5.52
N LEU A 4 -25.93 -36.28 5.17
CA LEU A 4 -24.52 -35.97 5.38
C LEU A 4 -24.16 -36.16 6.85
N SER A 5 -23.79 -37.39 7.21
CA SER A 5 -23.41 -37.75 8.55
C SER A 5 -22.02 -37.18 8.81
N LEU A 6 -21.78 -36.71 10.04
CA LEU A 6 -20.48 -36.21 10.50
C LEU A 6 -19.26 -37.01 9.96
N PRO A 7 -19.27 -38.37 9.96
CA PRO A 7 -18.16 -39.14 9.39
C PRO A 7 -17.94 -38.93 7.89
N HIS A 8 -18.99 -38.73 7.08
CA HIS A 8 -18.86 -38.43 5.66
C HIS A 8 -18.13 -37.10 5.41
N LEU A 9 -18.42 -36.08 6.24
CA LEU A 9 -17.75 -34.78 6.15
C LEU A 9 -16.27 -34.88 6.52
N ILE A 10 -15.92 -35.67 7.55
CA ILE A 10 -14.51 -35.90 7.93
C ILE A 10 -13.75 -36.60 6.79
N VAL A 11 -14.34 -37.63 6.18
CA VAL A 11 -13.71 -38.34 5.06
C VAL A 11 -13.51 -37.41 3.86
N LEU A 12 -14.51 -36.58 3.53
CA LEU A 12 -14.40 -35.60 2.45
C LEU A 12 -13.31 -34.56 2.73
N ALA A 13 -13.26 -34.02 3.95
CA ALA A 13 -12.22 -33.07 4.37
C ALA A 13 -10.81 -33.69 4.27
N LEU A 14 -10.66 -34.97 4.61
CA LEU A 14 -9.39 -35.68 4.48
C LEU A 14 -8.96 -35.81 3.02
N VAL A 15 -9.87 -36.17 2.11
CA VAL A 15 -9.59 -36.27 0.67
C VAL A 15 -9.17 -34.91 0.11
N VAL A 16 -9.88 -33.84 0.47
CA VAL A 16 -9.53 -32.46 0.06
C VAL A 16 -8.15 -32.06 0.62
N LEU A 17 -7.85 -32.39 1.88
CA LEU A 17 -6.56 -32.09 2.48
C LEU A 17 -5.40 -32.82 1.78
N ILE A 18 -5.61 -34.04 1.31
CA ILE A 18 -4.60 -34.79 0.54
C ILE A 18 -4.41 -34.20 -0.85
N LEU A 19 -5.49 -33.83 -1.54
CA LEU A 19 -5.45 -33.29 -2.90
C LEU A 19 -4.82 -31.90 -2.97
N PHE A 20 -5.19 -31.03 -2.04
CA PHE A 20 -4.71 -29.65 -2.00
C PHE A 20 -3.44 -29.49 -1.16
N GLY A 21 -3.16 -30.44 -0.25
CA GLY A 21 -2.03 -30.40 0.66
C GLY A 21 -2.19 -29.37 1.78
N ARG A 22 -1.48 -29.57 2.90
CA ARG A 22 -1.58 -28.70 4.08
C ARG A 22 -1.17 -27.24 3.82
N GLY A 23 -0.23 -27.01 2.90
CA GLY A 23 0.34 -25.69 2.63
C GLY A 23 -0.67 -24.73 1.99
N ARG A 24 -1.37 -25.19 0.94
CA ARG A 24 -2.34 -24.35 0.22
C ARG A 24 -3.58 -24.03 1.03
N ILE A 25 -4.07 -25.00 1.80
CA ILE A 25 -5.26 -24.81 2.65
C ILE A 25 -4.95 -23.84 3.79
N SER A 26 -3.76 -23.89 4.40
CA SER A 26 -3.40 -22.95 5.47
C SER A 26 -3.26 -21.51 4.99
N ASP A 27 -2.65 -21.26 3.83
CA ASP A 27 -2.56 -19.90 3.26
C ASP A 27 -3.97 -19.36 2.94
N MET A 28 -4.79 -20.15 2.25
CA MET A 28 -6.17 -19.75 1.91
C MET A 28 -7.03 -19.55 3.17
N MET A 29 -6.97 -20.46 4.13
CA MET A 29 -7.73 -20.34 5.39
C MET A 29 -7.27 -19.13 6.22
N GLY A 30 -6.00 -18.72 6.13
CA GLY A 30 -5.50 -17.51 6.76
C GLY A 30 -6.14 -16.25 6.20
N ASP A 31 -6.22 -16.12 4.88
CA ASP A 31 -6.84 -14.96 4.22
C ASP A 31 -8.36 -14.95 4.39
N PHE A 32 -9.01 -16.12 4.27
CA PHE A 32 -10.44 -16.28 4.59
C PHE A 32 -10.74 -15.96 6.06
N GLY A 33 -9.89 -16.40 6.99
CA GLY A 33 -10.03 -16.16 8.42
C GLY A 33 -9.97 -14.68 8.78
N LYS A 34 -9.05 -13.92 8.16
CA LYS A 34 -8.98 -12.46 8.31
C LYS A 34 -10.25 -11.78 7.79
N GLY A 35 -10.75 -12.18 6.62
CA GLY A 35 -12.00 -11.62 6.05
C GLY A 35 -13.22 -11.87 6.94
N ILE A 36 -13.39 -13.10 7.43
CA ILE A 36 -14.50 -13.45 8.33
C ILE A 36 -14.35 -12.74 9.69
N LYS A 37 -13.13 -12.59 10.22
CA LYS A 37 -12.88 -11.86 11.46
C LYS A 37 -13.25 -10.38 11.33
N SER A 38 -12.80 -9.68 10.29
CA SER A 38 -13.15 -8.28 10.06
C SER A 38 -14.64 -8.08 9.79
N PHE A 39 -15.30 -9.05 9.14
CA PHE A 39 -16.75 -9.04 8.98
C PHE A 39 -17.49 -9.20 10.31
N LYS A 40 -17.01 -10.10 11.18
CA LYS A 40 -17.56 -10.29 12.53
C LYS A 40 -17.33 -9.06 13.40
N GLU A 41 -16.14 -8.47 13.35
CA GLU A 41 -15.79 -7.23 14.08
C GLU A 41 -16.64 -6.06 13.60
N GLY A 42 -16.84 -5.89 12.29
CA GLY A 42 -17.73 -4.86 11.74
C GLY A 42 -19.20 -5.03 12.15
N MET A 43 -19.71 -6.26 12.22
CA MET A 43 -21.07 -6.53 12.73
C MET A 43 -21.17 -6.41 14.26
N ALA A 44 -20.08 -6.66 14.98
CA ALA A 44 -20.05 -6.55 16.43
C ALA A 44 -19.90 -5.10 16.91
N ASP A 45 -19.18 -4.24 16.19
CA ASP A 45 -19.02 -2.80 16.51
C ASP A 45 -20.37 -2.05 16.49
N GLU A 46 -21.31 -2.49 15.66
CA GLU A 46 -22.66 -1.93 15.61
C GLU A 46 -23.52 -2.29 16.85
N ASN A 47 -23.20 -3.40 17.52
CA ASN A 47 -23.98 -3.94 18.64
C ASN A 47 -23.27 -3.84 20.01
N ASN A 48 -21.96 -3.58 20.05
CA ASN A 48 -21.17 -3.47 21.28
C ASN A 48 -19.94 -2.60 21.01
N ARG A 49 -20.00 -1.31 21.35
CA ARG A 49 -18.79 -0.47 21.43
C ARG A 49 -18.19 -0.50 22.84
N PRO A 50 -17.22 -1.38 23.17
CA PRO A 50 -16.26 -1.08 24.20
C PRO A 50 -15.17 -0.18 23.59
N VAL A 51 -15.09 1.05 24.08
CA VAL A 51 -14.00 1.99 23.81
C VAL A 51 -12.69 1.33 24.24
N THR A 52 -11.97 0.71 23.31
CA THR A 52 -10.58 0.30 23.53
C THR A 52 -9.71 1.17 22.63
N PRO A 53 -8.75 1.92 23.19
CA PRO A 53 -7.91 2.82 22.40
C PRO A 53 -7.15 2.03 21.32
N PRO A 54 -6.93 2.64 20.14
CA PRO A 54 -6.26 1.99 19.03
C PRO A 54 -4.89 1.47 19.48
N PRO A 55 -4.49 0.23 19.13
CA PRO A 55 -3.15 -0.23 19.40
C PRO A 55 -2.18 0.67 18.62
N SER A 56 -1.32 1.36 19.36
CA SER A 56 -0.21 2.14 18.83
C SER A 56 0.70 1.25 17.98
N GLN A 57 0.38 1.10 16.70
CA GLN A 57 1.34 0.73 15.68
C GLN A 57 1.88 2.02 15.07
N LEU A 58 2.72 2.69 15.85
CA LEU A 58 3.80 3.51 15.33
C LEU A 58 4.98 2.56 15.16
N PRO A 59 5.43 2.24 13.93
CA PRO A 59 6.76 1.72 13.73
C PRO A 59 7.80 2.77 14.16
N THR A 60 8.11 2.81 15.46
CA THR A 60 9.28 3.49 15.99
C THR A 60 10.50 2.61 15.71
N SER A 61 11.05 2.73 14.50
CA SER A 61 12.43 2.41 14.05
C SER A 61 12.37 2.37 12.51
N GLN A 62 12.81 3.38 11.77
CA GLN A 62 14.19 3.85 11.71
C GLN A 62 14.26 5.36 11.48
N LEU A 63 15.00 6.05 12.35
CA LEU A 63 15.68 7.28 11.95
C LEU A 63 16.93 6.87 11.15
N PRO A 64 17.05 7.32 9.89
CA PRO A 64 18.28 7.94 9.46
C PRO A 64 18.14 9.45 9.68
N THR A 65 18.80 9.95 10.72
CA THR A 65 19.20 11.35 10.78
C THR A 65 20.08 11.65 9.56
N SER A 66 19.50 12.25 8.52
CA SER A 66 20.21 13.10 7.56
C SER A 66 19.24 13.91 6.70
N GLN A 67 19.23 15.22 6.98
CA GLN A 67 18.89 16.35 6.10
C GLN A 67 17.42 16.77 6.00
N ALA A 68 17.04 17.68 6.89
CA ALA A 68 16.52 18.98 6.46
C ALA A 68 17.53 20.04 6.96
N PRO A 69 17.74 21.21 6.34
CA PRO A 69 16.89 21.89 5.35
C PRO A 69 17.65 22.51 4.15
N GLN A 70 17.20 22.26 2.91
CA GLN A 70 17.46 23.18 1.80
C GLN A 70 16.15 23.49 1.08
N ALA A 71 15.45 24.50 1.59
CA ALA A 71 14.72 25.41 0.73
C ALA A 71 15.69 26.51 0.32
N PRO A 72 16.07 26.55 -0.96
CA PRO A 72 15.92 27.80 -1.68
C PRO A 72 15.11 27.57 -2.96
N ALA A 73 14.00 28.33 -3.03
CA ALA A 73 13.44 29.04 -4.17
C ALA A 73 13.50 28.42 -5.59
N PRO A 74 12.40 28.54 -6.35
CA PRO A 74 12.27 27.99 -7.69
C PRO A 74 13.31 28.63 -8.62
N THR A 75 14.27 27.85 -9.09
CA THR A 75 15.04 28.25 -10.26
C THR A 75 14.14 28.03 -11.46
N VAL A 76 13.46 29.10 -11.86
CA VAL A 76 12.91 29.27 -13.19
C VAL A 76 14.06 29.00 -14.16
N GLN A 77 14.09 27.80 -14.76
CA GLN A 77 14.98 27.53 -15.88
C GLN A 77 14.52 28.44 -17.02
N PRO A 78 15.35 29.37 -17.52
CA PRO A 78 15.11 29.96 -18.83
C PRO A 78 15.52 28.89 -19.84
N PRO A 79 14.60 28.35 -20.67
CA PRO A 79 15.03 27.64 -21.85
C PRO A 79 15.83 28.64 -22.68
N ALA A 80 17.10 28.32 -22.91
CA ALA A 80 17.93 28.96 -23.90
C ALA A 80 17.25 28.79 -25.27
N ALA A 81 16.38 29.73 -25.61
CA ALA A 81 15.80 29.93 -26.92
C ALA A 81 16.53 31.14 -27.55
N GLN A 82 17.69 30.82 -28.13
CA GLN A 82 18.34 31.39 -29.33
C GLN A 82 18.37 32.93 -29.53
N PRO A 83 19.53 33.50 -29.90
CA PRO A 83 19.63 34.91 -30.26
C PRO A 83 18.91 35.16 -31.60
N VAL A 84 17.73 35.77 -31.54
CA VAL A 84 17.08 36.34 -32.73
C VAL A 84 17.63 37.74 -32.98
N SER A 85 18.41 37.81 -34.05
CA SER A 85 18.56 38.92 -35.00
C SER A 85 18.02 40.30 -34.58
N GLY A 86 18.94 41.26 -34.40
CA GLY A 86 18.60 42.67 -34.28
C GLY A 86 19.80 43.54 -34.66
N GLU A 87 19.67 44.20 -35.80
CA GLU A 87 20.64 45.09 -36.43
C GLU A 87 21.25 46.15 -35.49
N HIS A 88 22.56 46.33 -35.57
CA HIS A 88 23.22 47.58 -35.20
C HIS A 88 24.23 47.95 -36.29
N GLN A 89 23.71 48.67 -37.29
CA GLN A 89 24.51 49.47 -38.21
C GLN A 89 25.29 50.50 -37.39
N GLY A 90 26.61 50.45 -37.49
CA GLY A 90 27.54 51.22 -36.67
C GLY A 90 27.55 52.72 -37.01
N PRO A 91 27.84 53.57 -36.02
CA PRO A 91 28.39 54.89 -36.26
C PRO A 91 29.88 54.92 -35.87
N THR A 92 30.77 54.82 -36.83
CA THR A 92 32.19 55.24 -36.71
C THR A 92 32.73 55.33 -38.14
N GLY A 93 33.13 56.47 -38.69
CA GLY A 93 33.92 57.54 -38.08
C GLY A 93 35.37 57.36 -38.52
N ALA A 94 35.76 58.12 -39.55
CA ALA A 94 37.11 58.61 -39.84
C ALA A 94 38.28 57.62 -39.98
N ALA A 95 38.80 57.49 -41.21
CA ALA A 95 40.18 57.84 -41.61
C ALA A 95 40.42 57.45 -43.07
#